data_AF-A0A810PYH8-F1
#
_entry.id   AF-A0A810PYH8-F1
#
_cell.length_a   1.000
_cell.length_b   1.000
_cell.length_c   1.000
_cell.angle_alpha   90.00
_cell.angle_beta   90.00
_cell.angle_gamma   90.00
#
_symmetry.space_group_name_H-M   'P 1'
#
loop_
_entity.id
_entity.type
_entity.pdbx_description
1 polymer ?
#
loop_
_entity_poly.entity_id
_entity_poly.type
_entity_poly.pdbx_seq_one_letter_code
_entity_poly.pdbx_strand_id
1 'polypeptide(L)'
;MLQKELAKAIKQKMLTCVSEKYTSLGTEEITAQSLKDIFKTVPPLTAYDSDLTDQAVSEIQLKRNGTISLVLINGQRIEKEKSA
;
A
#
# COMPACT_ATOMS: atom_id res chain seq x y z
N MET A 1 -33.73 -4.07 19.98
CA MET A 1 -32.39 -3.48 19.84
C MET A 1 -31.34 -4.54 19.51
N LEU A 2 -31.25 -5.65 20.26
CA LEU A 2 -30.29 -6.74 20.00
C LEU A 2 -30.35 -7.37 18.58
N GLN A 3 -31.56 -7.57 18.03
CA GLN A 3 -31.75 -8.18 16.69
C GLN A 3 -31.16 -7.33 15.55
N LYS A 4 -31.19 -5.99 15.66
CA LYS A 4 -30.62 -5.08 14.66
C LYS A 4 -29.09 -5.09 14.68
N GLU A 5 -28.50 -5.12 15.87
CA GLU A 5 -27.03 -5.16 16.02
C GLU A 5 -26.45 -6.50 15.57
N LEU A 6 -27.15 -7.62 15.83
CA LEU A 6 -26.75 -8.93 15.34
C LEU A 6 -26.78 -9.00 13.80
N ALA A 7 -27.84 -8.50 13.17
CA ALA A 7 -27.95 -8.45 11.71
C ALA A 7 -26.85 -7.58 11.08
N LYS A 8 -26.51 -6.45 11.70
CA LYS A 8 -25.41 -5.57 11.28
C LYS A 8 -24.05 -6.27 11.40
N ALA A 9 -23.81 -6.96 12.51
CA ALA A 9 -22.58 -7.72 12.74
C ALA A 9 -22.42 -8.88 11.75
N ILE A 10 -23.49 -9.61 11.44
CA ILE A 10 -23.48 -10.68 10.44
C ILE A 10 -23.20 -10.11 9.05
N LYS A 11 -23.87 -9.02 8.67
CA LYS A 11 -23.64 -8.34 7.39
C LYS A 11 -22.19 -7.89 7.24
N GLN A 12 -21.61 -7.32 8.30
CA GLN A 12 -20.21 -6.90 8.30
C GLN A 12 -19.27 -8.10 8.14
N LYS A 13 -19.51 -9.20 8.88
CA LYS A 13 -18.71 -10.43 8.74
C LYS A 13 -18.77 -11.02 7.33
N MET A 14 -19.95 -11.04 6.71
CA MET A 14 -20.10 -11.51 5.33
C MET A 14 -19.34 -10.61 4.36
N LEU A 15 -19.42 -9.29 4.53
CA LEU A 15 -18.68 -8.34 3.70
C LEU A 15 -17.17 -8.51 3.83
N THR A 16 -16.67 -8.67 5.05
CA THR A 16 -15.25 -8.91 5.33
C THR A 16 -14.77 -10.21 4.67
N CYS A 17 -15.50 -11.31 4.84
CA CYS A 17 -15.14 -12.60 4.23
C CYS A 17 -15.08 -12.55 2.70
N VAL A 18 -16.08 -11.92 2.07
CA VAL A 18 -16.09 -11.75 0.61
C VAL A 18 -14.93 -10.86 0.18
N SER A 19 -14.66 -9.78 0.92
CA SER A 19 -13.54 -8.87 0.63
C SER A 19 -12.18 -9.58 0.72
N GLU A 20 -11.95 -10.39 1.75
CA GLU A 20 -10.71 -11.17 1.92
C GLU A 20 -10.50 -12.15 0.76
N LYS A 21 -11.56 -12.87 0.38
CA LYS A 21 -11.54 -13.77 -0.77
C LYS A 21 -11.28 -12.99 -2.06
N TYR A 22 -11.90 -11.84 -2.24
CA TYR A 22 -11.72 -10.98 -3.41
C TYR A 22 -10.28 -10.48 -3.51
N THR A 23 -9.68 -10.02 -2.41
CA THR A 23 -8.26 -9.62 -2.35
C THR A 23 -7.32 -10.78 -2.69
N SER A 24 -7.68 -12.01 -2.33
CA SER A 24 -6.85 -13.20 -2.63
C SER A 24 -6.86 -13.64 -4.10
N LEU A 25 -7.82 -13.16 -4.92
CA LEU A 25 -7.91 -13.52 -6.34
C LEU A 25 -6.83 -12.85 -7.20
N GLY A 26 -6.12 -11.85 -6.67
CA GLY A 26 -4.85 -11.38 -7.22
C GLY A 26 -4.90 -10.89 -8.67
N THR A 27 -6.00 -10.29 -9.12
CA THR A 27 -6.09 -9.71 -10.47
C THR A 27 -5.49 -8.30 -10.51
N GLU A 28 -5.10 -7.85 -11.71
CA GLU A 28 -4.63 -6.48 -11.94
C GLU A 28 -5.68 -5.44 -11.52
N GLU A 29 -6.96 -5.69 -11.80
CA GLU A 29 -8.08 -4.81 -11.43
C GLU A 29 -8.23 -4.68 -9.90
N ILE A 30 -8.12 -5.80 -9.18
CA ILE A 30 -8.17 -5.81 -7.70
C ILE A 30 -6.98 -5.02 -7.14
N THR A 31 -5.80 -5.21 -7.72
CA THR A 31 -4.57 -4.50 -7.31
C THR A 31 -4.70 -3.00 -7.56
N ALA A 32 -5.19 -2.60 -8.74
CA ALA A 32 -5.41 -1.20 -9.08
C ALA A 32 -6.45 -0.53 -8.17
N GLN A 33 -7.55 -1.23 -7.85
CA GLN A 33 -8.58 -0.70 -6.96
C GLN A 33 -8.07 -0.57 -5.51
N SER A 34 -7.33 -1.57 -5.03
CA SER A 34 -6.68 -1.52 -3.72
C SER A 34 -5.70 -0.34 -3.62
N LEU A 35 -4.86 -0.13 -4.63
CA LEU A 35 -3.95 1.02 -4.70
C LEU A 35 -4.70 2.35 -4.69
N LYS A 36 -5.79 2.48 -5.47
CA LYS A 36 -6.65 3.68 -5.47
C LYS A 36 -7.23 3.97 -4.08
N ASP A 37 -7.69 2.94 -3.37
CA ASP A 37 -8.27 3.12 -2.04
C ASP A 37 -7.21 3.47 -0.99
N ILE A 38 -6.00 2.90 -1.08
CA ILE A 38 -4.85 3.32 -0.26
C ILE A 38 -4.55 4.81 -0.49
N PHE A 39 -4.45 5.26 -1.74
CA PHE A 39 -4.17 6.67 -2.07
C PHE A 39 -5.24 7.67 -1.60
N LYS A 40 -6.48 7.22 -1.29
CA LYS A 40 -7.48 8.08 -0.65
C LYS A 40 -7.20 8.34 0.83
N THR A 41 -6.49 7.42 1.49
CA THR A 41 -6.25 7.43 2.95
C THR A 41 -4.86 7.90 3.33
N VAL A 42 -3.89 7.72 2.43
CA VAL A 42 -2.53 8.24 2.56
C VAL A 42 -2.51 9.66 2.01
N PRO A 43 -1.80 10.62 2.64
CA PRO A 43 -1.58 11.93 2.04
C PRO A 43 -1.14 11.75 0.59
N PRO A 44 -1.64 12.57 -0.35
CA PRO A 44 -1.21 12.45 -1.73
C PRO A 44 0.30 12.45 -1.79
N LEU A 45 0.85 11.77 -2.80
CA LEU A 45 2.25 11.91 -3.19
C LEU A 45 2.54 13.35 -3.69
N THR A 46 1.91 14.40 -3.16
CA THR A 46 2.15 15.80 -3.50
C THR A 46 3.59 16.23 -3.23
N ALA A 47 4.32 15.50 -2.38
CA ALA A 47 5.76 15.69 -2.18
C ALA A 47 6.62 14.80 -3.10
N TYR A 48 6.02 13.90 -3.88
CA TYR A 48 6.74 13.12 -4.88
C TYR A 48 6.98 13.98 -6.11
N ASP A 49 8.23 14.06 -6.50
CA ASP A 49 8.72 14.75 -7.68
C ASP A 49 9.36 13.71 -8.59
N SER A 50 8.73 13.45 -9.74
CA SER A 50 9.20 12.46 -10.71
C SER A 50 10.53 12.89 -11.32
N ASP A 51 10.70 14.18 -11.63
CA ASP A 51 11.87 14.71 -12.30
C ASP A 51 13.09 14.61 -11.37
N LEU A 52 12.90 14.97 -10.09
CA LEU A 52 13.93 14.79 -9.06
C LEU A 52 14.27 13.31 -8.86
N THR A 53 13.26 12.43 -8.89
CA THR A 53 13.47 10.99 -8.73
C THR A 53 14.30 10.44 -9.89
N ASP A 54 13.95 10.78 -11.12
CA ASP A 54 14.67 10.34 -12.33
C ASP A 54 16.10 10.89 -12.38
N GLN A 55 16.32 12.09 -11.85
CA GLN A 55 17.65 12.70 -11.77
C GLN A 55 18.52 12.10 -10.66
N ALA A 56 17.94 11.74 -9.52
CA ALA A 56 18.69 11.40 -8.31
C ALA A 56 18.79 9.91 -8.02
N VAL A 57 17.81 9.10 -8.43
CA VAL A 57 17.72 7.66 -8.09
C VAL A 57 18.20 6.81 -9.25
N SER A 58 19.18 5.95 -9.01
CA SER A 58 19.67 4.97 -9.98
C SER A 58 18.96 3.63 -9.89
N GLU A 59 18.53 3.22 -8.69
CA GLU A 59 17.90 1.92 -8.48
C GLU A 59 16.94 1.93 -7.28
N ILE A 60 15.83 1.21 -7.41
CA ILE A 60 14.91 0.91 -6.30
C ILE A 60 14.99 -0.58 -6.00
N GLN A 61 15.48 -0.93 -4.81
CA GLN A 61 15.69 -2.32 -4.39
C GLN A 61 14.62 -2.74 -3.37
N LEU A 62 13.85 -3.78 -3.70
CA LEU A 62 12.95 -4.45 -2.76
C LEU A 62 13.71 -5.57 -2.03
N LYS A 63 13.84 -5.45 -0.71
CA LYS A 63 14.49 -6.44 0.13
C LYS A 63 13.52 -7.55 0.52
N ARG A 64 14.05 -8.74 0.83
CA ARG A 64 13.26 -9.93 1.24
C ARG A 64 12.37 -9.70 2.47
N ASN A 65 12.76 -8.77 3.33
CA ASN A 65 11.98 -8.38 4.52
C ASN A 65 10.84 -7.39 4.20
N GLY A 66 10.56 -7.13 2.92
CA GLY A 66 9.51 -6.20 2.49
C GLY A 66 9.88 -4.71 2.60
N THR A 67 11.13 -4.39 2.97
CA THR A 67 11.61 -2.99 2.99
C THR A 67 12.16 -2.57 1.63
N ILE A 68 12.06 -1.27 1.34
CA ILE A 68 12.61 -0.65 0.12
C ILE A 68 13.89 0.09 0.49
N SER A 69 14.90 0.04 -0.39
CA SER A 69 16.04 0.94 -0.38
C SER A 69 16.22 1.63 -1.72
N LEU A 70 16.57 2.90 -1.69
CA LEU A 70 16.91 3.69 -2.88
C LEU A 70 18.42 3.76 -3.02
N VAL A 71 18.94 3.49 -4.21
CA VAL A 71 20.32 3.77 -4.58
C VAL A 71 20.31 5.06 -5.41
N LEU A 72 21.12 6.03 -5.00
CA LEU A 72 21.27 7.29 -5.71
C LEU A 72 22.32 7.18 -6.81
N ILE A 73 22.29 8.10 -7.78
CA ILE A 73 23.25 8.16 -8.89
C ILE A 73 24.72 8.26 -8.46
N ASN A 74 24.98 8.74 -7.23
CA ASN A 74 26.32 8.81 -6.64
C ASN A 74 26.71 7.53 -5.85
N GLY A 75 25.89 6.48 -5.90
CA GLY A 75 26.09 5.21 -5.20
C GLY A 75 25.64 5.20 -3.74
N GLN A 76 25.14 6.32 -3.19
CA GLN A 76 24.62 6.34 -1.81
C GLN A 76 23.32 5.56 -1.70
N ARG A 77 23.12 4.87 -0.57
CA ARG A 77 21.89 4.12 -0.29
C ARG A 77 21.07 4.80 0.81
N ILE A 78 19.80 5.06 0.50
CA ILE A 78 18.78 5.52 1.47
C ILE A 78 17.92 4.32 1.86
N GLU A 79 17.75 4.10 3.16
CA GLU A 79 16.88 3.07 3.73
C GLU A 79 15.83 3.70 4.64
N LYS A 80 14.78 2.93 4.98
CA LYS A 80 13.82 3.37 5.99
C LYS A 80 14.55 3.63 7.30
N GLU A 81 14.36 4.81 7.86
CA GLU A 81 14.89 5.18 9.18
C GLU A 81 14.45 4.15 10.22
N LYS A 82 15.38 3.69 11.06
CA LYS A 82 15.04 2.87 12.21
C LYS A 82 14.42 3.80 13.25
N SER A 83 13.16 3.58 13.59
CA SER A 83 12.55 4.22 14.77
C SER A 83 13.39 3.86 16.00
N ALA A 84 13.78 4.88 16.77
CA ALA A 84 14.54 4.75 18.00
C ALA A 84 13.72 4.08 19.12
#